data_AF-A0A1F7N0G5-F1
#
_entry.id   AF-A0A1F7N0G5-F1
#
_cell.length_a   1.000
_cell.length_b   1.000
_cell.length_c   1.000
_cell.angle_alpha   90.00
_cell.angle_beta   90.00
_cell.angle_gamma   90.00
#
_symmetry.space_group_name_H-M   'P 1'
#
loop_
_entity.id
_entity.type
_entity.pdbx_description
1 polymer ?
#
loop_
_entity_poly.entity_id
_entity_poly.type
_entity_poly.pdbx_seq_one_letter_code
_entity_poly.pdbx_strand_id
1 'polypeptide(L)'
;MNADRYTRIVLGVIAVALVVIAAQPWLSGAGWLGALRPEAVQAQTAAAKYEVGVPKSWGKFVAYSNNNLLLEAPDGSWRIVDVEGRMPEYPKVKVLIRWQ
;
A
#
# COMPACT_ATOMS: atom_id res chain seq x y z
N MET A 1 24.36 16.86 45.10
CA MET A 1 23.34 15.79 45.33
C MET A 1 22.01 16.00 44.59
N ASN A 2 21.64 17.22 44.17
CA ASN A 2 20.34 17.43 43.49
C ASN A 2 20.31 16.94 42.03
N ALA A 3 21.42 17.06 41.29
CA ALA A 3 21.50 16.63 39.89
C ALA A 3 21.21 15.12 39.72
N ASP A 4 21.73 14.28 40.62
CA ASP A 4 21.48 12.83 40.60
C ASP A 4 19.99 12.48 40.83
N ARG A 5 19.34 13.20 41.74
CA ARG A 5 17.89 13.08 41.96
C ARG A 5 17.09 13.49 40.72
N TYR A 6 17.47 14.59 40.07
CA TYR A 6 16.83 15.05 38.84
C TYR A 6 17.01 14.04 37.70
N THR A 7 18.24 13.56 37.47
CA THR A 7 18.53 12.55 36.45
C THR A 7 17.71 11.28 36.67
N ARG A 8 17.61 10.81 37.92
CA ARG A 8 16.81 9.63 38.26
C ARG A 8 15.32 9.83 38.00
N ILE A 9 14.79 11.03 38.27
CA ILE A 9 13.39 11.37 37.98
C ILE A 9 13.16 11.39 36.46
N VAL A 10 14.02 12.06 35.70
CA VAL A 10 13.90 12.15 34.24
C VAL A 10 13.98 10.76 33.59
N LEU A 11 14.94 9.94 34.00
CA LEU A 11 15.04 8.56 33.51
C LEU A 11 13.83 7.71 33.90
N GLY A 12 13.28 7.91 35.10
CA GLY A 12 12.04 7.25 35.52
C GLY A 12 10.86 7.63 34.62
N VAL A 13 10.69 8.92 34.32
CA VAL A 13 9.62 9.40 33.42
C VAL A 13 9.77 8.83 32.02
N ILE A 14 10.99 8.82 31.47
CA ILE A 14 11.27 8.24 30.15
C ILE A 14 10.97 6.74 30.14
N ALA A 15 11.42 6.00 31.16
CA ALA A 15 11.17 4.57 31.27
C ALA A 15 9.67 4.25 31.31
N VAL A 16 8.89 5.01 32.08
CA VAL A 16 7.42 4.86 32.13
C VAL A 16 6.79 5.16 30.77
N ALA A 17 7.21 6.25 30.10
CA ALA A 17 6.70 6.59 28.77
C ALA A 17 6.97 5.47 27.74
N LEU A 18 8.18 4.89 27.76
CA LEU A 18 8.55 3.78 26.88
C LEU A 18 7.72 2.51 27.15
N VAL A 19 7.46 2.20 28.42
CA VAL A 19 6.60 1.06 28.80
C VAL A 19 5.17 1.27 28.29
N VAL A 20 4.63 2.47 28.40
CA VAL A 20 3.29 2.80 27.88
C VAL A 20 3.22 2.65 26.36
N ILE A 21 4.22 3.14 25.63
CA ILE A 21 4.30 3.00 24.16
C ILE A 21 4.40 1.52 23.76
N ALA A 22 5.22 0.73 24.46
CA ALA A 22 5.39 -0.69 24.18
C ALA A 22 4.12 -1.52 24.51
N ALA A 23 3.37 -1.13 25.55
CA ALA A 23 2.11 -1.76 25.94
C ALA A 23 0.91 -1.30 25.08
N GLN A 24 1.05 -0.22 24.32
CA GLN A 24 0.00 0.36 23.48
C GLN A 24 -0.71 -0.66 22.57
N PRO A 25 -0.03 -1.65 21.93
CA PRO A 25 -0.70 -2.66 21.08
C PRO A 25 -1.73 -3.51 21.85
N TRP A 26 -1.48 -3.78 23.13
CA TRP A 26 -2.37 -4.57 24.00
C TRP A 26 -3.47 -3.71 24.65
N LEU A 27 -3.22 -2.41 24.81
CA LEU A 27 -4.19 -1.42 25.29
C LEU A 27 -5.13 -0.91 24.19
N SER A 28 -4.89 -1.27 22.92
CA SER A 28 -5.65 -0.86 21.73
C SER A 28 -7.15 -1.18 21.76
N GLY A 29 -7.62 -2.01 22.70
CA GLY A 29 -9.04 -2.29 22.91
C GLY A 29 -9.78 -1.25 23.76
N ALA A 30 -9.06 -0.37 24.46
CA ALA A 30 -9.66 0.65 25.33
C ALA A 30 -9.79 1.97 24.56
N GLY A 31 -10.99 2.28 24.08
CA GLY A 31 -11.32 3.37 23.14
C GLY A 31 -11.03 4.82 23.57
N TRP A 32 -10.27 5.05 24.65
CA TRP A 32 -9.97 6.39 25.17
C TRP A 32 -8.65 6.99 24.63
N LEU A 33 -7.80 6.21 23.96
CA LEU A 33 -6.56 6.69 23.30
C LEU A 33 -6.74 7.13 21.84
N GLY A 34 -7.99 7.27 21.37
CA GLY A 34 -8.32 7.56 19.97
C GLY A 34 -7.72 8.85 19.41
N ALA A 35 -7.50 9.87 20.26
CA ALA A 35 -6.95 11.17 19.85
C ALA A 35 -5.44 11.16 19.59
N LEU A 36 -4.71 10.14 20.08
CA LEU A 36 -3.27 9.99 19.87
C LEU A 36 -2.92 8.93 18.82
N ARG A 37 -3.94 8.35 18.15
CA ARG A 37 -3.67 7.45 17.03
C ARG A 37 -3.07 8.25 15.88
N PRO A 38 -1.86 7.92 15.40
CA PRO A 38 -1.56 8.19 14.00
C PRO A 38 -2.64 7.45 13.19
N GLU A 39 -3.31 8.19 12.30
CA GLU A 39 -4.29 7.61 11.39
C GLU A 39 -3.62 6.41 10.70
N ALA A 40 -4.25 5.24 10.78
CA ALA A 40 -3.71 4.08 10.11
C ALA A 40 -3.72 4.39 8.62
N VAL A 41 -2.55 4.76 8.07
CA VAL A 41 -2.36 4.92 6.63
C VAL A 41 -2.54 3.53 6.04
N GLN A 42 -3.77 3.27 5.60
CA GLN A 42 -4.10 2.07 4.85
C GLN A 42 -3.35 2.17 3.53
N ALA A 43 -2.25 1.42 3.40
CA ALA A 43 -1.49 1.33 2.15
C ALA A 43 -2.35 0.78 0.99
N GLN A 44 -3.46 0.11 1.31
CA GLN A 44 -4.51 -0.30 0.38
C GLN A 44 -5.83 0.31 0.82
N THR A 45 -6.35 1.26 0.04
CA THR A 45 -7.75 1.68 0.13
C THR A 45 -8.66 0.48 -0.09
N ALA A 46 -9.76 0.37 0.67
CA ALA A 46 -10.73 -0.72 0.55
C ALA A 46 -11.39 -0.79 -0.84
N ALA A 47 -11.40 0.32 -1.58
CA ALA A 47 -11.76 0.37 -2.99
C ALA A 47 -10.49 0.37 -3.84
N ALA A 48 -10.40 -0.56 -4.80
CA ALA A 48 -9.39 -0.50 -5.85
C ALA A 48 -9.58 0.79 -6.64
N LYS A 49 -8.50 1.55 -6.86
CA LYS A 49 -8.53 2.79 -7.66
C LYS A 49 -9.11 2.53 -9.05
N TYR A 50 -8.88 1.34 -9.59
CA TYR A 50 -9.43 0.85 -10.84
C TYR A 50 -9.72 -0.65 -10.71
N GLU A 51 -10.88 -1.07 -11.18
CA GLU A 51 -11.20 -2.48 -11.42
C GLU A 51 -11.26 -2.68 -12.94
N VAL A 52 -10.41 -3.57 -13.46
CA VAL A 52 -10.30 -3.83 -14.89
C VAL A 52 -10.59 -5.30 -15.13
N GLY A 53 -11.70 -5.57 -15.81
CA GLY A 53 -11.97 -6.90 -16.34
C GLY A 53 -11.03 -7.16 -17.52
N VAL A 54 -10.04 -8.03 -17.33
CA VAL A 54 -9.13 -8.45 -18.41
C VAL A 54 -9.78 -9.60 -19.18
N PRO A 55 -10.20 -9.41 -20.45
CA PRO A 55 -10.78 -10.47 -21.25
C PRO A 55 -9.76 -11.59 -21.49
N LYS A 56 -10.19 -12.86 -21.41
CA LYS A 56 -9.34 -14.01 -21.72
C LYS A 56 -8.73 -13.95 -23.13
N SER A 57 -9.39 -13.27 -24.07
CA SER A 57 -8.93 -13.08 -25.45
C SER A 57 -7.69 -12.20 -25.58
N TRP A 58 -7.36 -11.41 -24.55
CA TRP A 58 -6.17 -10.56 -24.58
C TRP A 58 -4.88 -11.30 -24.31
N GLY A 59 -4.97 -12.45 -23.63
CA GLY A 59 -3.83 -13.29 -23.29
C GLY A 59 -3.69 -13.54 -21.79
N LYS A 60 -2.58 -14.17 -21.44
CA LYS A 60 -2.17 -14.45 -20.07
C LYS A 60 -1.56 -13.18 -19.46
N PHE A 61 -1.96 -12.85 -18.23
CA PHE A 61 -1.32 -11.79 -17.46
C PHE A 61 0.10 -12.18 -17.08
N VAL A 62 1.07 -11.29 -17.35
CA VAL A 62 2.48 -11.49 -17.00
C VAL A 62 2.91 -10.54 -15.90
N ALA A 63 2.65 -9.24 -16.06
CA ALA A 63 3.10 -8.23 -15.11
C ALA A 63 2.24 -6.96 -15.16
N TYR A 64 2.31 -6.17 -14.10
CA TYR A 64 1.73 -4.83 -14.02
C TYR A 64 2.83 -3.83 -13.65
N SER A 65 2.93 -2.74 -14.41
CA SER A 65 3.89 -1.66 -14.14
C SER A 65 3.43 -0.34 -14.74
N ASN A 66 3.61 0.76 -14.01
CA ASN A 66 3.25 2.12 -14.44
C ASN A 66 1.85 2.21 -15.04
N ASN A 67 0.86 1.62 -14.37
CA ASN A 67 -0.53 1.59 -14.82
C ASN A 67 -0.75 0.92 -16.19
N ASN A 68 0.13 0.01 -16.59
CA ASN A 68 -0.03 -0.84 -17.76
C ASN A 68 0.00 -2.32 -17.38
N LEU A 69 -0.80 -3.10 -18.10
CA LEU A 69 -0.78 -4.56 -18.06
C LEU A 69 0.12 -5.09 -19.17
N LEU A 70 1.05 -5.97 -18.81
CA LEU A 70 1.82 -6.77 -19.75
C LEU A 70 1.13 -8.13 -19.90
N LEU A 71 0.73 -8.44 -21.12
CA LEU A 71 -0.01 -9.65 -21.47
C LEU A 71 0.76 -10.43 -22.54
N GLU A 72 0.76 -11.75 -22.40
CA GLU A 72 1.25 -12.68 -23.41
C GLU A 72 0.05 -13.28 -24.14
N ALA A 73 -0.10 -12.93 -25.42
CA ALA A 73 -1.20 -13.40 -26.23
C ALA A 73 -0.95 -14.83 -26.76
N PRO A 74 -2.01 -15.57 -27.14
CA PRO A 74 -1.87 -16.96 -27.60
C PRO A 74 -1.01 -17.12 -28.86
N ASP A 75 -0.81 -16.04 -29.62
CA ASP A 75 0.06 -15.98 -30.80
C ASP A 75 1.54 -15.76 -30.44
N GLY A 76 1.91 -15.80 -29.16
CA GLY A 76 3.26 -15.54 -28.67
C GLY A 76 3.67 -14.05 -28.71
N SER A 77 2.75 -13.16 -29.06
CA SER A 77 2.99 -11.71 -29.04
C SER A 77 2.85 -11.14 -27.62
N TRP A 78 3.66 -10.14 -27.31
CA TRP A 78 3.57 -9.40 -26.05
C TRP A 78 2.77 -8.12 -26.26
N ARG A 79 1.79 -7.86 -25.40
CA ARG A 79 0.88 -6.72 -25.49
C ARG A 79 0.94 -5.90 -24.21
N ILE A 80 1.20 -4.60 -24.37
CA ILE A 80 1.12 -3.64 -23.27
C ILE A 80 -0.22 -2.93 -23.38
N VAL A 81 -1.07 -3.06 -22.37
CA VAL A 81 -2.40 -2.43 -22.32
C VAL A 81 -2.41 -1.34 -21.26
N ASP A 82 -2.78 -0.14 -21.67
CA ASP A 82 -3.03 0.96 -20.75
C ASP A 82 -4.40 0.82 -20.10
N VAL A 83 -4.42 0.97 -18.78
CA VAL A 83 -5.65 0.96 -18.00
C VAL A 83 -5.97 2.34 -17.40
N GLU A 84 -5.12 3.34 -17.62
CA GLU A 84 -5.30 4.69 -17.10
C GLU A 84 -5.94 5.62 -18.12
N GLY A 85 -7.04 6.29 -17.73
CA GLY A 85 -7.66 7.35 -18.51
C GLY A 85 -9.16 7.47 -18.24
N ARG A 86 -9.88 8.24 -19.07
CA ARG A 86 -11.34 8.35 -18.99
C ARG A 86 -12.01 7.33 -19.90
N MET A 87 -13.07 6.68 -19.41
CA MET A 87 -13.97 5.93 -20.28
C MET A 87 -14.53 6.86 -21.37
N PRO A 88 -14.71 6.40 -22.62
CA PRO A 88 -14.60 5.01 -23.10
C PRO A 88 -13.24 4.65 -23.72
N GLU A 89 -12.27 5.56 -23.71
CA GLU A 89 -11.03 5.43 -24.48
C GLU A 89 -10.09 4.33 -23.96
N TYR A 90 -10.28 3.95 -22.69
CA TYR A 90 -9.51 2.95 -21.98
C TYR A 90 -10.41 1.83 -21.48
N PRO A 91 -9.90 0.59 -21.46
CA PRO A 91 -8.50 0.16 -21.71
C PRO A 91 -8.10 0.02 -23.20
N LYS A 92 -6.83 0.32 -23.54
CA LYS A 92 -6.31 0.30 -24.93
C LYS A 92 -4.91 -0.33 -25.05
N VAL A 93 -4.67 -1.11 -26.10
CA VAL A 93 -3.33 -1.64 -26.42
C VAL A 93 -2.40 -0.49 -26.84
N LYS A 94 -1.33 -0.26 -26.07
CA LYS A 94 -0.27 0.70 -26.37
C LYS A 94 0.78 0.13 -27.30
N VAL A 95 1.23 -1.09 -27.04
CA VAL A 95 2.33 -1.73 -27.78
C VAL A 95 1.99 -3.18 -28.03
N LEU A 96 2.31 -3.66 -29.24
CA LEU A 96 2.27 -5.06 -29.61
C LEU A 96 3.66 -5.45 -30.14
N ILE A 97 4.30 -6.40 -29.47
CA ILE A 97 5.65 -6.88 -29.78
C ILE A 97 5.53 -8.28 -30.36
N ARG A 98 6.15 -8.49 -31.51
CA ARG A 98 6.29 -9.79 -32.16
C ARG A 98 7.77 -10.08 -32.38
N TRP A 99 8.19 -11.28 -32.04
CA TRP A 99 9.51 -11.77 -32.38
C TRP A 99 9.51 -12.20 -33.85
N GLN A 100 10.52 -11.78 -34.62
CA GLN A 100 10.76 -12.22 -36.00
C GLN A 100 11.80 -13.33 -36.02
#